data_AF-A0A7Y7I9Z2-F1
#
_entry.id   AF-A0A7Y7I9Z2-F1
#
_cell.length_a   1.000
_cell.length_b   1.000
_cell.length_c   1.000
_cell.angle_alpha   90.00
_cell.angle_beta   90.00
_cell.angle_gamma   90.00
#
_symmetry.space_group_name_H-M   'P 1'
#
loop_
_entity.id
_entity.type
_entity.pdbx_description
1 polymer ?
#
loop_
_entity_poly.entity_id
_entity_poly.type
_entity_poly.pdbx_seq_one_letter_code
_entity_poly.pdbx_strand_id
1 'polypeptide(L)'
;MDWLNADSIARGFDTAAGTFAWGTTFEQLEALGLRSADAELGLGAWRVPGVDVLGLRSSRMQLMAPYPGRPVMQVWHRLDLPESESHVDFVLRAHAQLVAQLSMPDYGEMQPARFKEENAWNVVVNAGWRVGGVNVSVSWYGAPRNDEAEGKTSGILCLDWDDEIAAATPWVDAWQQEQVTLDAMLRQAHTVARLQAGPAHEQALHRGSPGDIRALITAQRVLRRPSLHFTVPDFALLKGNGAANHQLVLWSAASGDAWGVSDIHNTVYCRHGETLRAQWVQVLPAKGGGFTDLSFGPLSNAQSYCPRERCGAIAQFMDILATMPGASFQYSETYDC
;
A
#
# COMPACT_ATOMS: atom_id res chain seq x y z
N MET A 1 6.19 -5.98 -26.31
CA MET A 1 7.46 -6.20 -25.61
C MET A 1 7.98 -7.62 -25.88
N ASP A 2 9.31 -7.82 -25.90
CA ASP A 2 9.88 -9.19 -25.84
C ASP A 2 9.96 -9.61 -24.37
N TRP A 3 8.89 -10.21 -23.89
CA TRP A 3 8.70 -10.57 -22.48
C TRP A 3 9.71 -11.60 -21.95
N LEU A 4 10.42 -12.30 -22.84
CA LEU A 4 11.46 -13.27 -22.50
C LEU A 4 12.83 -12.61 -22.29
N ASN A 5 12.98 -11.35 -22.68
CA ASN A 5 14.16 -10.58 -22.38
C ASN A 5 13.98 -9.87 -21.03
N ALA A 6 14.77 -10.27 -20.04
CA ALA A 6 14.77 -9.67 -18.71
C ALA A 6 14.96 -8.15 -18.73
N ASP A 7 15.75 -7.63 -19.68
CA ASP A 7 15.94 -6.18 -19.86
C ASP A 7 14.67 -5.49 -20.39
N SER A 8 13.75 -6.23 -20.99
CA SER A 8 12.53 -5.66 -21.53
C SER A 8 11.47 -5.46 -20.44
N ILE A 9 11.22 -6.48 -19.61
CA ILE A 9 10.27 -6.38 -18.49
C ILE A 9 10.79 -5.45 -17.38
N ALA A 10 12.11 -5.38 -17.19
CA ALA A 10 12.76 -4.44 -16.29
C ALA A 10 12.56 -2.98 -16.68
N ARG A 11 12.26 -2.69 -17.95
CA ARG A 11 12.13 -1.32 -18.46
C ARG A 11 10.70 -0.78 -18.35
N GLY A 12 9.68 -1.63 -18.26
CA GLY A 12 8.30 -1.15 -18.22
C GLY A 12 7.22 -2.21 -18.37
N PHE A 13 6.05 -1.76 -18.79
CA PHE A 13 4.87 -2.59 -19.03
C PHE A 13 4.16 -2.20 -20.34
N ASP A 14 3.53 -3.16 -20.99
CA ASP A 14 2.73 -2.91 -22.20
C ASP A 14 1.27 -2.60 -21.87
N THR A 15 0.65 -1.81 -22.74
CA THR A 15 -0.80 -1.57 -22.77
C THR A 15 -1.25 -1.48 -24.23
N ALA A 16 -2.56 -1.41 -24.48
CA ALA A 16 -3.08 -1.22 -25.83
C ALA A 16 -2.63 0.11 -26.48
N ALA A 17 -2.23 1.11 -25.69
CA ALA A 17 -1.74 2.40 -26.19
C ALA A 17 -0.22 2.40 -26.47
N GLY A 18 0.50 1.33 -26.08
CA GLY A 18 1.95 1.22 -26.23
C GLY A 18 2.64 0.74 -24.95
N THR A 19 3.97 0.74 -25.01
CA THR A 19 4.84 0.39 -23.89
C THR A 19 5.18 1.62 -23.07
N PHE A 20 5.02 1.53 -21.74
CA PHE A 20 5.33 2.60 -20.80
C PHE A 20 6.43 2.18 -19.85
N ALA A 21 7.31 3.11 -19.50
CA ALA A 21 8.38 2.84 -18.57
C ALA A 21 7.85 2.69 -17.13
N TRP A 22 8.52 1.85 -16.33
CA TRP A 22 8.35 1.90 -14.89
C TRP A 22 8.70 3.31 -14.38
N GLY A 23 8.00 3.77 -13.33
CA GLY A 23 8.12 5.15 -12.85
C GLY A 23 7.17 6.15 -13.52
N THR A 24 6.35 5.72 -14.50
CA THR A 24 5.32 6.57 -15.11
C THR A 24 4.10 6.71 -14.19
N THR A 25 3.62 7.93 -13.96
CA THR A 25 2.40 8.22 -13.19
C THR A 25 1.13 8.15 -14.04
N PHE A 26 -0.05 8.04 -13.40
CA PHE A 26 -1.32 8.11 -14.13
C PHE A 26 -1.52 9.41 -14.91
N GLU A 27 -1.08 10.56 -14.38
CA GLU A 27 -1.12 11.84 -15.09
C GLU A 27 -0.27 11.81 -16.37
N GLN A 28 0.93 11.22 -16.30
CA GLN A 28 1.79 11.05 -17.47
C GLN A 28 1.19 10.07 -18.49
N LEU A 29 0.60 8.97 -18.03
CA LEU A 29 -0.13 8.03 -18.90
C LEU A 29 -1.31 8.72 -19.61
N GLU A 30 -2.03 9.59 -18.90
CA GLU A 30 -3.11 10.39 -19.46
C GLU A 30 -2.59 11.35 -20.54
N ALA A 31 -1.51 12.06 -20.26
CA ALA A 31 -0.88 12.97 -21.22
C ALA A 31 -0.40 12.25 -22.48
N LEU A 32 -0.05 10.97 -22.36
CA LEU A 32 0.36 10.10 -23.47
C LEU A 32 -0.83 9.37 -24.16
N GLY A 33 -2.06 9.69 -23.78
CA GLY A 33 -3.27 9.23 -24.47
C GLY A 33 -3.90 7.96 -23.92
N LEU A 34 -3.35 7.36 -22.87
CA LEU A 34 -4.03 6.26 -22.16
C LEU A 34 -5.21 6.84 -21.36
N ARG A 35 -6.32 6.10 -21.31
CA ARG A 35 -7.53 6.51 -20.59
C ARG A 35 -8.00 5.35 -19.72
N SER A 36 -8.45 5.65 -18.50
CA SER A 36 -9.12 4.65 -17.67
C SER A 36 -10.45 4.29 -18.34
N ALA A 37 -10.74 2.99 -18.43
CA ALA A 37 -12.01 2.45 -18.87
C ALA A 37 -13.13 2.71 -17.85
N ASP A 38 -12.80 2.90 -16.58
CA ASP A 38 -13.75 3.15 -15.49
C ASP A 38 -13.25 4.25 -14.54
N ALA A 39 -14.12 5.21 -14.23
CA ALA A 39 -13.84 6.29 -13.28
C ALA A 39 -14.08 5.89 -11.81
N GLU A 40 -14.62 4.69 -11.55
CA GLU A 40 -15.06 4.25 -10.21
C GLU A 40 -13.99 3.56 -9.37
N LEU A 41 -12.82 3.25 -9.94
CA LEU A 41 -11.72 2.69 -9.15
C LEU A 41 -11.08 3.81 -8.32
N GLY A 42 -10.77 3.50 -7.05
CA GLY A 42 -10.18 4.47 -6.13
C GLY A 42 -8.91 5.13 -6.67
N LEU A 43 -8.46 6.21 -6.01
CA LEU A 43 -7.44 7.17 -6.49
C LEU A 43 -6.04 6.59 -6.86
N GLY A 44 -5.83 5.27 -6.74
CA GLY A 44 -4.58 4.58 -7.04
C GLY A 44 -4.70 3.41 -8.02
N ALA A 45 -5.85 3.20 -8.70
CA ALA A 45 -5.99 2.11 -9.65
C ALA A 45 -6.75 2.52 -10.91
N TRP A 46 -6.19 2.20 -12.08
CA TRP A 46 -6.84 2.38 -13.38
C TRP A 46 -7.11 1.03 -14.00
N ARG A 47 -8.23 0.94 -14.70
CA ARG A 47 -8.57 -0.21 -15.51
C ARG A 47 -8.42 0.19 -16.96
N VAL A 48 -7.76 -0.63 -17.75
CA VAL A 48 -7.45 -0.33 -19.15
C VAL A 48 -7.66 -1.58 -20.01
N PRO A 49 -7.85 -1.42 -21.32
CA PRO A 49 -7.91 -2.55 -22.23
C PRO A 49 -6.68 -3.46 -22.09
N GLY A 50 -6.96 -4.76 -22.15
CA GLY A 50 -6.01 -5.87 -22.14
C GLY A 50 -4.94 -5.82 -23.21
N VAL A 51 -3.78 -6.38 -22.89
CA VAL A 51 -2.84 -6.89 -23.89
C VAL A 51 -2.38 -8.28 -23.51
N ASP A 52 -2.09 -9.10 -24.52
CA ASP A 52 -1.51 -10.42 -24.34
C ASP A 52 -0.17 -10.30 -23.60
N VAL A 53 0.03 -11.18 -22.62
CA VAL A 53 1.20 -11.21 -21.75
C VAL A 53 1.77 -12.62 -21.70
N LEU A 54 3.07 -12.77 -21.98
CA LEU A 54 3.75 -14.08 -21.95
C LEU A 54 3.04 -15.17 -22.79
N GLY A 55 2.40 -14.77 -23.90
CA GLY A 55 1.62 -15.64 -24.78
C GLY A 55 0.27 -16.09 -24.20
N LEU A 56 -0.24 -15.41 -23.17
CA LEU A 56 -1.55 -15.62 -22.60
C LEU A 56 -2.43 -14.41 -22.90
N ARG A 57 -3.65 -14.68 -23.37
CA ARG A 57 -4.60 -13.64 -23.72
C ARG A 57 -5.11 -12.94 -22.47
N SER A 58 -5.17 -11.62 -22.53
CA SER A 58 -5.80 -10.79 -21.51
C SER A 58 -6.67 -9.74 -22.17
N SER A 59 -7.97 -9.78 -21.91
CA SER A 59 -8.93 -8.75 -22.36
C SER A 59 -8.89 -7.48 -21.52
N ARG A 60 -8.39 -7.58 -20.28
CA ARG A 60 -8.44 -6.50 -19.30
C ARG A 60 -7.22 -6.44 -18.41
N MET A 61 -6.78 -5.21 -18.14
CA MET A 61 -5.69 -4.94 -17.20
C MET A 61 -6.12 -3.97 -16.12
N GLN A 62 -5.44 -4.07 -14.98
CA GLN A 62 -5.50 -3.06 -13.92
C GLN A 62 -4.09 -2.57 -13.64
N LEU A 63 -3.89 -1.26 -13.75
CA LEU A 63 -2.68 -0.56 -13.38
C LEU A 63 -2.86 -0.01 -11.98
N MET A 64 -1.87 -0.13 -11.11
CA MET A 64 -1.98 0.34 -9.73
C MET A 64 -0.74 1.10 -9.29
N ALA A 65 -0.99 2.21 -8.60
CA ALA A 65 0.00 3.03 -7.92
C ALA A 65 -0.19 2.89 -6.40
N PRO A 66 0.90 2.93 -5.61
CA PRO A 66 0.84 2.81 -4.16
C PRO A 66 0.10 3.97 -3.46
N TYR A 67 0.04 5.13 -4.10
CA TYR A 67 -0.63 6.33 -3.60
C TYR A 67 -0.98 7.26 -4.78
N PRO A 68 -1.98 8.15 -4.66
CA PRO A 68 -2.30 9.10 -5.73
C PRO A 68 -1.10 9.97 -6.10
N GLY A 69 -0.86 10.17 -7.41
CA GLY A 69 0.29 10.92 -7.92
C GLY A 69 1.63 10.18 -7.83
N ARG A 70 1.65 8.90 -7.43
CA ARG A 70 2.82 8.01 -7.45
C ARG A 70 2.82 7.14 -8.71
N PRO A 71 3.98 6.53 -9.06
CA PRO A 71 4.07 5.82 -10.33
C PRO A 71 3.29 4.51 -10.27
N VAL A 72 2.91 4.00 -11.43
CA VAL A 72 2.42 2.63 -11.55
C VAL A 72 3.53 1.69 -11.10
N MET A 73 3.22 0.84 -10.12
CA MET A 73 4.15 -0.16 -9.60
C MET A 73 3.62 -1.58 -9.78
N GLN A 74 2.33 -1.75 -10.08
CA GLN A 74 1.73 -3.06 -10.29
C GLN A 74 0.83 -3.06 -11.51
N VAL A 75 0.91 -4.12 -12.30
CA VAL A 75 0.06 -4.36 -13.47
C VAL A 75 -0.54 -5.75 -13.36
N TRP A 76 -1.86 -5.81 -13.35
CA TRP A 76 -2.62 -7.06 -13.23
C TRP A 76 -3.32 -7.36 -14.56
N HIS A 77 -2.94 -8.46 -15.19
CA HIS A 77 -3.59 -9.00 -16.38
C HIS A 77 -4.64 -10.03 -15.97
N ARG A 78 -5.89 -9.83 -16.36
CA ARG A 78 -6.93 -10.86 -16.22
C ARG A 78 -6.78 -11.84 -17.36
N LEU A 79 -6.57 -13.12 -17.05
CA LEU A 79 -6.28 -14.14 -18.05
C LEU A 79 -7.58 -14.75 -18.58
N ASP A 80 -7.84 -14.57 -19.86
CA ASP A 80 -9.06 -15.03 -20.53
C ASP A 80 -9.07 -16.55 -20.62
N LEU A 81 -10.21 -17.18 -20.35
CA LEU A 81 -10.46 -18.59 -20.64
C LEU A 81 -10.96 -18.74 -22.09
N PRO A 82 -10.24 -19.45 -22.97
CA PRO A 82 -10.73 -19.75 -24.31
C PRO A 82 -12.02 -20.57 -24.27
N GLU A 83 -13.01 -20.22 -25.09
CA GLU A 83 -14.30 -20.93 -25.16
C GLU A 83 -14.17 -22.42 -25.51
N SER A 84 -13.09 -22.79 -26.22
CA SER A 84 -12.82 -24.14 -26.69
C SER A 84 -12.07 -25.03 -25.68
N GLU A 85 -11.68 -24.50 -24.52
CA GLU A 85 -10.80 -25.20 -23.57
C GLU A 85 -11.48 -25.31 -22.19
N SER A 86 -11.29 -26.43 -21.50
CA SER A 86 -11.75 -26.55 -20.11
C SER A 86 -10.88 -25.67 -19.20
N HIS A 87 -11.44 -25.21 -18.07
CA HIS A 87 -10.68 -24.39 -17.12
C HIS A 87 -9.43 -25.10 -16.60
N VAL A 88 -9.57 -26.39 -16.27
CA VAL A 88 -8.47 -27.22 -15.76
C VAL A 88 -7.36 -27.34 -16.81
N ASP A 89 -7.71 -27.68 -18.05
CA ASP A 89 -6.72 -27.84 -19.13
C ASP A 89 -6.00 -26.52 -19.42
N PHE A 90 -6.74 -25.41 -19.45
CA PHE A 90 -6.18 -24.08 -19.62
C PHE A 90 -5.18 -23.74 -18.52
N VAL A 91 -5.54 -23.93 -17.24
CA VAL A 91 -4.65 -23.63 -16.10
C VAL A 91 -3.38 -24.48 -16.17
N LEU A 92 -3.50 -25.79 -16.41
CA LEU A 92 -2.35 -26.68 -16.51
C LEU A 92 -1.42 -26.30 -17.67
N ARG A 93 -1.99 -26.04 -18.85
CA ARG A 93 -1.23 -25.64 -20.04
C ARG A 93 -0.58 -24.27 -19.86
N ALA A 94 -1.33 -23.27 -19.39
CA ALA A 94 -0.84 -21.91 -19.20
C ALA A 94 0.26 -21.87 -18.13
N HIS A 95 0.10 -22.59 -17.02
CA HIS A 95 1.14 -22.69 -16.00
C HIS A 95 2.41 -23.37 -16.56
N ALA A 96 2.27 -24.47 -17.29
CA ALA A 96 3.41 -25.13 -17.94
C ALA A 96 4.12 -24.22 -18.94
N GLN A 97 3.37 -23.40 -19.68
CA GLN A 97 3.91 -22.37 -20.58
C GLN A 97 4.72 -21.32 -19.81
N LEU A 98 4.22 -20.83 -18.67
CA LEU A 98 4.96 -19.87 -17.83
C LEU A 98 6.26 -20.49 -17.29
N VAL A 99 6.22 -21.73 -16.82
CA VAL A 99 7.44 -22.45 -16.36
C VAL A 99 8.44 -22.66 -17.51
N ALA A 100 7.96 -22.97 -18.71
CA ALA A 100 8.82 -23.13 -19.88
C ALA A 100 9.49 -21.81 -20.30
N GLN A 101 8.82 -20.68 -20.10
CA GLN A 101 9.31 -19.35 -20.46
C GLN A 101 10.19 -18.71 -19.38
N LEU A 102 9.84 -18.88 -18.10
CA LEU A 102 10.44 -18.17 -16.95
C LEU A 102 11.30 -19.08 -16.05
N SER A 103 11.46 -20.35 -16.40
CA SER A 103 12.01 -21.41 -15.54
C SER A 103 11.09 -21.75 -14.35
N MET A 104 11.57 -22.56 -13.40
CA MET A 104 10.80 -22.91 -12.21
C MET A 104 10.55 -21.67 -11.34
N PRO A 105 9.37 -21.55 -10.69
CA PRO A 105 9.05 -20.42 -9.83
C PRO A 105 9.95 -20.38 -8.59
N ASP A 106 10.28 -19.17 -8.14
CA ASP A 106 11.05 -18.91 -6.93
C ASP A 106 10.23 -19.19 -5.65
N TYR A 107 8.90 -19.08 -5.74
CA TYR A 107 7.97 -19.38 -4.66
C TYR A 107 6.60 -19.83 -5.17
N GLY A 108 5.83 -20.47 -4.28
CA GLY A 108 4.50 -21.02 -4.60
C GLY A 108 4.55 -22.44 -5.17
N GLU A 109 3.49 -22.82 -5.87
CA GLU A 109 3.37 -24.14 -6.47
C GLU A 109 4.20 -24.28 -7.74
N MET A 110 5.11 -25.25 -7.70
CA MET A 110 6.03 -25.56 -8.81
C MET A 110 5.36 -26.34 -9.95
N GLN A 111 4.34 -27.14 -9.65
CA GLN A 111 3.56 -27.90 -10.62
C GLN A 111 2.13 -28.11 -10.10
N PRO A 112 1.10 -27.55 -10.76
CA PRO A 112 -0.29 -27.69 -10.33
C PRO A 112 -0.89 -29.04 -10.74
N ALA A 113 -0.12 -30.14 -10.70
CA ALA A 113 -0.50 -31.46 -11.23
C ALA A 113 -1.76 -32.09 -10.59
N ARG A 114 -2.36 -31.42 -9.60
CA ARG A 114 -3.59 -31.81 -8.90
C ARG A 114 -4.70 -30.75 -8.98
N PHE A 115 -4.58 -29.76 -9.87
CA PHE A 115 -5.60 -28.75 -10.04
C PHE A 115 -6.96 -29.40 -10.33
N LYS A 116 -7.95 -29.03 -9.52
CA LYS A 116 -9.34 -29.46 -9.64
C LYS A 116 -10.21 -28.23 -9.58
N GLU A 117 -11.34 -28.28 -10.25
CA GLU A 117 -12.30 -27.20 -10.17
C GLU A 117 -12.90 -27.13 -8.76
N GLU A 118 -12.85 -25.94 -8.16
CA GLU A 118 -13.33 -25.62 -6.83
C GLU A 118 -14.18 -24.34 -6.86
N ASN A 119 -14.20 -23.57 -5.77
CA ASN A 119 -14.90 -22.29 -5.72
C ASN A 119 -14.16 -21.23 -6.55
N ALA A 120 -14.89 -20.54 -7.44
CA ALA A 120 -14.36 -19.45 -8.27
C ALA A 120 -13.71 -18.31 -7.46
N TRP A 121 -14.13 -18.11 -6.22
CA TRP A 121 -13.63 -17.05 -5.34
C TRP A 121 -12.34 -17.41 -4.58
N ASN A 122 -11.93 -18.67 -4.64
CA ASN A 122 -10.66 -19.12 -4.06
C ASN A 122 -9.54 -19.02 -5.09
N VAL A 123 -8.33 -18.68 -4.63
CA VAL A 123 -7.09 -18.92 -5.37
C VAL A 123 -6.59 -20.29 -4.96
N VAL A 124 -6.52 -21.22 -5.92
CA VAL A 124 -6.15 -22.62 -5.64
C VAL A 124 -4.67 -22.86 -5.92
N VAL A 125 -4.10 -22.15 -6.88
CA VAL A 125 -2.68 -22.26 -7.25
C VAL A 125 -2.10 -20.86 -7.38
N ASN A 126 -0.95 -20.64 -6.76
CA ASN A 126 -0.14 -19.45 -6.99
C ASN A 126 1.31 -19.82 -7.30
N ALA A 127 1.98 -19.01 -8.11
CA ALA A 127 3.41 -19.14 -8.38
C ALA A 127 4.01 -17.76 -8.66
N GLY A 128 5.30 -17.59 -8.40
CA GLY A 128 6.00 -16.35 -8.74
C GLY A 128 7.46 -16.52 -9.09
N TRP A 129 7.95 -15.57 -9.89
CA TRP A 129 9.28 -15.51 -10.49
C TRP A 129 9.83 -14.10 -10.34
N ARG A 130 11.14 -13.97 -10.13
CA ARG A 130 11.86 -12.71 -10.21
C ARG A 130 12.54 -12.59 -11.56
N VAL A 131 12.12 -11.61 -12.35
CA VAL A 131 12.64 -11.37 -13.70
C VAL A 131 13.03 -9.91 -13.83
N GLY A 132 14.32 -9.61 -13.93
CA GLY A 132 14.80 -8.25 -14.19
C GLY A 132 14.34 -7.18 -13.18
N GLY A 133 14.23 -7.52 -11.88
CA GLY A 133 13.72 -6.57 -10.87
C GLY A 133 12.19 -6.35 -10.92
N VAL A 134 11.47 -7.26 -11.56
CA VAL A 134 10.02 -7.34 -11.53
C VAL A 134 9.64 -8.71 -10.97
N ASN A 135 8.75 -8.71 -9.97
CA ASN A 135 8.11 -9.92 -9.51
C ASN A 135 6.93 -10.23 -10.44
N VAL A 136 7.05 -11.32 -11.19
CA VAL A 136 5.99 -11.87 -12.02
C VAL A 136 5.30 -12.93 -11.18
N SER A 137 4.00 -12.79 -10.95
CA SER A 137 3.24 -13.81 -10.21
C SER A 137 1.96 -14.17 -10.92
N VAL A 138 1.49 -15.38 -10.73
CA VAL A 138 0.20 -15.85 -11.25
C VAL A 138 -0.62 -16.45 -10.12
N SER A 139 -1.92 -16.17 -10.13
CA SER A 139 -2.91 -16.72 -9.22
C SER A 139 -4.07 -17.29 -10.03
N TRP A 140 -4.25 -18.60 -9.98
CA TRP A 140 -5.31 -19.32 -10.66
C TRP A 140 -6.51 -19.50 -9.74
N TYR A 141 -7.70 -19.17 -10.25
CA TYR A 141 -8.94 -19.35 -9.50
C TYR A 141 -9.30 -20.82 -9.41
N GLY A 142 -10.13 -21.20 -8.43
CA GLY A 142 -10.67 -22.56 -8.36
C GLY A 142 -11.65 -22.88 -9.48
N ALA A 143 -12.36 -21.89 -10.00
CA ALA A 143 -13.24 -22.02 -11.16
C ALA A 143 -13.27 -20.71 -11.96
N PRO A 144 -13.71 -20.73 -13.24
CA PRO A 144 -13.77 -19.53 -14.05
C PRO A 144 -14.68 -18.47 -13.43
N ARG A 145 -14.25 -17.21 -13.47
CA ARG A 145 -15.09 -16.07 -13.11
C ARG A 145 -15.71 -15.48 -14.36
N ASN A 146 -17.03 -15.27 -14.33
CA ASN A 146 -17.69 -14.47 -15.35
C ASN A 146 -17.43 -12.99 -15.06
N ASP A 147 -16.89 -12.28 -16.04
CA ASP A 147 -16.96 -10.82 -16.10
C ASP A 147 -18.11 -10.48 -17.05
N GLU A 148 -19.15 -9.79 -16.57
CA GLU A 148 -20.43 -9.62 -17.27
C GLU A 148 -20.30 -8.96 -18.66
N ALA A 149 -19.18 -8.27 -18.92
CA ALA A 149 -18.94 -7.56 -20.17
C ALA A 149 -17.95 -8.25 -21.14
N GLU A 150 -17.04 -9.11 -20.67
CA GLU A 150 -15.83 -9.49 -21.44
C GLU A 150 -15.48 -10.99 -21.41
N GLY A 151 -16.35 -11.83 -20.83
CA GLY A 151 -16.23 -13.29 -20.87
C GLY A 151 -15.65 -13.89 -19.59
N LYS A 152 -15.16 -15.14 -19.70
CA LYS A 152 -14.67 -15.90 -18.55
C LYS A 152 -13.18 -15.68 -18.34
N THR A 153 -12.78 -15.51 -17.08
CA THR A 153 -11.36 -15.41 -16.68
C THR A 153 -10.98 -16.57 -15.77
N SER A 154 -9.75 -17.08 -15.93
CA SER A 154 -9.23 -18.23 -15.16
C SER A 154 -8.26 -17.84 -14.04
N GLY A 155 -7.75 -16.61 -14.06
CA GLY A 155 -6.77 -16.16 -13.07
C GLY A 155 -6.29 -14.73 -13.33
N ILE A 156 -5.30 -14.33 -12.54
CA ILE A 156 -4.60 -13.05 -12.68
C ILE A 156 -3.11 -13.32 -12.80
N LEU A 157 -2.46 -12.67 -13.76
CA LEU A 157 -1.01 -12.53 -13.80
C LEU A 157 -0.64 -11.11 -13.37
N CYS A 158 0.17 -10.99 -12.33
CA CYS A 158 0.60 -9.73 -11.75
C CYS A 158 2.08 -9.48 -12.07
N LEU A 159 2.38 -8.27 -12.50
CA LEU A 159 3.74 -7.73 -12.65
C LEU A 159 3.91 -6.66 -11.57
N ASP A 160 4.80 -6.90 -10.61
CA ASP A 160 5.10 -5.97 -9.53
C ASP A 160 6.54 -5.48 -9.64
N TRP A 161 6.72 -4.19 -9.88
CA TRP A 161 8.04 -3.57 -9.88
C TRP A 161 8.52 -3.38 -8.44
N ASP A 162 9.59 -4.09 -8.04
CA ASP A 162 10.00 -4.20 -6.64
C ASP A 162 11.09 -3.20 -6.21
N ASP A 163 11.63 -2.41 -7.16
CA ASP A 163 12.61 -1.36 -6.88
C ASP A 163 11.93 -0.08 -6.37
N GLU A 164 11.52 -0.12 -5.11
CA GLU A 164 10.88 1.01 -4.43
C GLU A 164 11.79 2.23 -4.32
N ILE A 165 13.12 2.03 -4.24
CA ILE A 165 14.07 3.14 -4.13
C ILE A 165 14.14 3.90 -5.45
N ALA A 166 14.28 3.19 -6.58
CA ALA A 166 14.21 3.80 -7.89
C ALA A 166 12.84 4.48 -8.12
N ALA A 167 11.75 3.80 -7.77
CA ALA A 167 10.40 4.33 -7.89
C ALA A 167 10.19 5.62 -7.07
N ALA A 168 10.77 5.73 -5.87
CA ALA A 168 10.60 6.90 -5.01
C ALA A 168 11.46 8.10 -5.42
N THR A 169 12.54 7.87 -6.18
CA THR A 169 13.60 8.86 -6.46
C THR A 169 13.08 10.26 -6.83
N PRO A 170 12.06 10.43 -7.71
CA PRO A 170 11.57 11.76 -8.09
C PRO A 170 11.00 12.61 -6.94
N TRP A 171 10.63 11.99 -5.82
CA TRP A 171 9.96 12.65 -4.70
C TRP A 171 10.78 12.66 -3.40
N VAL A 172 11.93 11.97 -3.37
CA VAL A 172 12.76 11.85 -2.16
C VAL A 172 13.27 13.21 -1.69
N ASP A 173 13.82 14.03 -2.60
CA ASP A 173 14.43 15.31 -2.22
C ASP A 173 13.41 16.29 -1.62
N ALA A 174 12.24 16.42 -2.25
CA ALA A 174 11.16 17.27 -1.76
C ALA A 174 10.69 16.82 -0.37
N TRP A 175 10.50 15.50 -0.19
CA TRP A 175 10.09 14.93 1.08
C TRP A 175 11.16 15.11 2.18
N GLN A 176 12.44 14.99 1.84
CA GLN A 176 13.55 15.24 2.76
C GLN A 176 13.64 16.72 3.16
N GLN A 177 13.36 17.64 2.24
CA GLN A 177 13.29 19.07 2.56
C GLN A 177 12.15 19.38 3.55
N GLU A 178 11.00 18.73 3.38
CA GLU A 178 9.90 18.80 4.35
C GLU A 178 10.31 18.20 5.70
N GLN A 179 11.02 17.07 5.72
CA GLN A 179 11.56 16.46 6.94
C GLN A 179 12.48 17.43 7.68
N VAL A 180 13.41 18.10 7.00
CA VAL A 180 14.31 19.09 7.63
C VAL A 180 13.52 20.27 8.23
N THR A 181 12.48 20.72 7.53
CA THR A 181 11.60 21.80 8.03
C THR A 181 10.84 21.35 9.28
N LEU A 182 10.30 20.12 9.26
CA LEU A 182 9.64 19.52 10.41
C LEU A 182 10.59 19.35 11.60
N ASP A 183 11.82 18.92 11.37
CA ASP A 183 12.82 18.74 12.42
C ASP A 183 13.09 20.05 13.16
N ALA A 184 13.15 21.18 12.45
CA ALA A 184 13.29 22.49 13.04
C ALA A 184 12.05 22.89 13.88
N MET A 185 10.84 22.61 13.38
CA MET A 185 9.59 22.86 14.11
C MET A 185 9.49 22.04 15.40
N LEU A 186 9.80 20.74 15.33
CA LEU A 186 9.73 19.83 16.48
C LEU A 186 10.67 20.23 17.63
N ARG A 187 11.83 20.82 17.33
CA ARG A 187 12.77 21.30 18.36
C ARG A 187 12.21 22.43 19.22
N GLN A 188 11.25 23.19 18.71
CA GLN A 188 10.63 24.32 19.40
C GLN A 188 9.17 24.06 19.78
N ALA A 189 8.61 22.91 19.40
CA ALA A 189 7.22 22.58 19.63
C ALA A 189 6.88 22.48 21.12
N HIS A 190 5.61 22.73 21.44
CA HIS A 190 5.06 22.61 22.79
C HIS A 190 4.04 21.47 22.84
N THR A 191 4.00 20.77 23.97
CA THR A 191 3.01 19.71 24.18
C THR A 191 1.63 20.33 24.41
N VAL A 192 0.64 19.86 23.65
CA VAL A 192 -0.77 20.19 23.84
C VAL A 192 -1.45 19.08 24.67
N ALA A 193 -1.27 17.82 24.26
CA ALA A 193 -1.80 16.67 24.98
C ALA A 193 -0.89 15.45 24.84
N ARG A 194 -1.01 14.49 25.77
CA ARG A 194 -0.28 13.22 25.75
C ARG A 194 -1.27 12.08 25.92
N LEU A 195 -1.03 10.99 25.21
CA LEU A 195 -1.79 9.76 25.35
C LEU A 195 -0.84 8.58 25.56
N GLN A 196 -1.11 7.82 26.62
CA GLN A 196 -0.55 6.49 26.77
C GLN A 196 -1.39 5.54 25.91
N ALA A 197 -0.81 5.03 24.81
CA ALA A 197 -1.46 4.12 23.89
C ALA A 197 -0.77 2.74 23.88
N GLY A 198 -1.20 1.82 23.02
CA GLY A 198 -0.55 0.50 22.79
C GLY A 198 0.55 0.59 21.73
N PRO A 199 1.61 -0.24 21.81
CA PRO A 199 2.92 -0.02 21.18
C PRO A 199 2.83 0.57 19.76
N ALA A 200 3.66 1.58 19.47
CA ALA A 200 3.81 2.09 18.10
C ALA A 200 4.07 0.92 17.17
N HIS A 201 3.38 0.89 16.02
CA HIS A 201 3.49 -0.21 15.08
C HIS A 201 4.97 -0.43 14.74
N GLU A 202 5.50 -1.59 15.12
CA GLU A 202 6.89 -1.93 14.83
C GLU A 202 7.08 -1.83 13.32
N GLN A 203 8.11 -1.08 12.90
CA GLN A 203 8.52 -1.13 11.50
C GLN A 203 8.93 -2.58 11.22
N ALA A 204 8.37 -3.15 10.15
CA ALA A 204 8.73 -4.50 9.72
C ALA A 204 10.27 -4.65 9.69
N LEU A 205 10.76 -5.78 10.19
CA LEU A 205 12.20 -6.04 10.25
C LEU A 205 12.77 -6.15 8.84
N HIS A 206 13.30 -5.05 8.32
CA HIS A 206 14.07 -5.03 7.09
C HIS A 206 15.46 -5.63 7.37
N ARG A 207 15.95 -6.45 6.44
CA ARG A 207 17.33 -6.97 6.46
C ARG A 207 18.21 -6.13 5.55
N GLY A 208 19.42 -5.80 6.00
CA GLY A 208 20.37 -5.01 5.21
C GLY A 208 21.28 -4.17 6.10
N SER A 209 22.08 -3.31 5.49
CA SER A 209 22.82 -2.31 6.25
C SER A 209 21.85 -1.25 6.80
N PRO A 210 22.19 -0.55 7.90
CA PRO A 210 21.35 0.54 8.41
C PRO A 210 21.05 1.63 7.36
N GLY A 211 21.98 1.89 6.44
CA GLY A 211 21.80 2.84 5.35
C GLY A 211 20.75 2.37 4.33
N ASP A 212 20.84 1.10 3.90
CA ASP A 212 19.89 0.52 2.95
C ASP A 212 18.48 0.45 3.55
N ILE A 213 18.39 0.05 4.82
CA ILE A 213 17.13 0.02 5.57
C ILE A 213 16.51 1.43 5.62
N ARG A 214 17.32 2.46 5.90
CA ARG A 214 16.83 3.85 5.96
C ARG A 214 16.37 4.35 4.59
N ALA A 215 17.10 4.02 3.52
CA ALA A 215 16.72 4.37 2.15
C ALA A 215 15.39 3.71 1.76
N LEU A 216 15.23 2.42 2.04
CA LEU A 216 13.99 1.68 1.77
C LEU A 216 12.80 2.23 2.57
N ILE A 217 12.95 2.47 3.87
CA ILE A 217 11.86 3.06 4.69
C ILE A 217 11.48 4.45 4.17
N THR A 218 12.45 5.25 3.74
CA THR A 218 12.20 6.57 3.13
C THR A 218 11.41 6.42 1.84
N ALA A 219 11.83 5.51 0.95
CA ALA A 219 11.13 5.21 -0.29
C ALA A 219 9.68 4.75 -0.04
N GLN A 220 9.46 3.86 0.93
CA GLN A 220 8.14 3.38 1.30
C GLN A 220 7.20 4.47 1.80
N ARG A 221 7.71 5.40 2.62
CA ARG A 221 6.95 6.56 3.07
C ARG A 221 6.61 7.47 1.91
N VAL A 222 7.60 7.83 1.10
CA VAL A 222 7.41 8.67 -0.08
C VAL A 222 6.34 8.09 -1.01
N LEU A 223 6.38 6.77 -1.27
CA LEU A 223 5.47 6.09 -2.20
C LEU A 223 4.08 5.81 -1.63
N ARG A 224 3.94 5.46 -0.34
CA ARG A 224 2.66 4.96 0.22
C ARG A 224 2.02 5.89 1.23
N ARG A 225 2.83 6.71 1.90
CA ARG A 225 2.43 7.53 3.06
C ARG A 225 3.19 8.86 3.06
N PRO A 226 3.03 9.70 2.02
CA PRO A 226 3.90 10.86 1.83
C PRO A 226 3.83 11.89 2.96
N SER A 227 2.71 11.97 3.69
CA SER A 227 2.55 12.83 4.86
C SER A 227 3.08 12.23 6.18
N LEU A 228 3.66 11.02 6.16
CA LEU A 228 4.24 10.37 7.34
C LEU A 228 5.75 10.63 7.41
N HIS A 229 6.18 11.45 8.37
CA HIS A 229 7.57 11.86 8.56
C HIS A 229 8.23 11.14 9.73
N PHE A 230 9.55 11.17 9.82
CA PHE A 230 10.27 10.66 10.98
C PHE A 230 10.07 11.61 12.14
N THR A 231 9.84 11.07 13.33
CA THR A 231 10.02 11.86 14.55
C THR A 231 11.52 12.08 14.75
N VAL A 232 11.91 13.31 15.07
CA VAL A 232 13.32 13.61 15.37
C VAL A 232 13.84 12.71 16.49
N PRO A 233 15.07 12.19 16.36
CA PRO A 233 15.76 11.59 17.49
C PRO A 233 15.74 12.56 18.67
N ASP A 234 15.55 12.03 19.86
CA ASP A 234 15.53 12.81 21.10
C ASP A 234 14.39 13.81 21.26
N PHE A 235 13.28 13.69 20.52
CA PHE A 235 12.13 14.57 20.68
C PHE A 235 11.70 14.68 22.15
N ALA A 236 12.02 15.82 22.78
CA ALA A 236 11.98 15.98 24.23
C ALA A 236 10.58 15.78 24.80
N LEU A 237 9.54 16.06 24.00
CA LEU A 237 8.15 15.92 24.41
C LEU A 237 7.71 14.44 24.59
N LEU A 238 8.45 13.50 24.00
CA LEU A 238 8.28 12.06 24.17
C LEU A 238 9.20 11.47 25.27
N LYS A 239 10.10 12.27 25.87
CA LYS A 239 10.98 11.82 26.95
C LYS A 239 10.29 11.99 28.32
N GLY A 240 10.06 10.88 29.01
CA GLY A 240 9.60 10.81 30.41
C GLY A 240 10.29 9.66 31.15
N ASN A 241 10.33 9.72 32.49
CA ASN A 241 10.95 8.66 33.30
C ASN A 241 10.09 7.38 33.29
N GLY A 242 10.60 6.30 32.70
CA GLY A 242 10.04 4.95 32.79
C GLY A 242 10.18 4.13 31.50
N ALA A 243 10.32 2.81 31.63
CA ALA A 243 10.34 1.84 30.53
C ALA A 243 8.94 1.56 29.93
N ALA A 244 8.01 2.49 30.09
CA ALA A 244 6.72 2.45 29.43
C ALA A 244 6.80 3.42 28.26
N ASN A 245 6.90 2.89 27.03
CA ASN A 245 6.67 3.66 25.81
C ASN A 245 5.35 4.44 26.01
N HIS A 246 5.41 5.76 26.15
CA HIS A 246 4.24 6.64 26.02
C HIS A 246 4.33 7.31 24.66
N GLN A 247 3.26 7.15 23.89
CA GLN A 247 3.40 6.77 22.50
C GLN A 247 2.78 7.76 21.54
N LEU A 248 1.93 8.67 22.02
CA LEU A 248 1.36 9.71 21.17
C LEU A 248 1.41 11.05 21.90
N VAL A 249 1.98 12.04 21.23
CA VAL A 249 2.02 13.45 21.66
C VAL A 249 1.33 14.29 20.62
N LEU A 250 0.29 15.02 21.02
CA LEU A 250 -0.24 16.15 20.27
C LEU A 250 0.60 17.38 20.62
N TRP A 251 1.15 18.03 19.60
CA TRP A 251 2.01 19.19 19.76
C TRP A 251 1.56 20.33 18.85
N SER A 252 1.95 21.54 19.24
CA SER A 252 1.80 22.75 18.43
C SER A 252 3.18 23.38 18.20
N ALA A 253 3.43 23.89 17.00
CA ALA A 253 4.63 24.66 16.70
C ALA A 253 4.63 25.97 17.52
N ALA A 254 5.80 26.44 17.94
CA ALA A 254 5.94 27.68 18.71
C ALA A 254 5.36 28.91 18.00
N SER A 255 5.40 28.91 16.67
CA SER A 255 4.85 29.98 15.83
C SER A 255 3.32 29.96 15.76
N GLY A 256 2.68 28.80 16.02
CA GLY A 256 1.23 28.61 15.95
C GLY A 256 0.70 28.21 14.57
N ASP A 257 1.56 28.14 13.57
CA ASP A 257 1.23 27.90 12.15
C ASP A 257 1.11 26.41 11.80
N ALA A 258 1.46 25.52 12.71
CA ALA A 258 1.34 24.08 12.52
C ALA A 258 1.09 23.35 13.84
N TRP A 259 0.46 22.20 13.75
CA TRP A 259 0.33 21.23 14.84
C TRP A 259 0.48 19.82 14.29
N GLY A 260 0.72 18.85 15.16
CA GLY A 260 0.85 17.47 14.71
C GLY A 260 0.76 16.44 15.83
N VAL A 261 0.76 15.18 15.42
CA VAL A 261 0.77 14.03 16.30
C VAL A 261 2.03 13.22 16.02
N SER A 262 2.77 12.91 17.08
CA SER A 262 4.02 12.14 16.99
C SER A 262 4.00 10.93 17.92
N ASP A 263 4.46 9.80 17.39
CA ASP A 263 5.01 8.69 18.17
C ASP A 263 6.55 8.73 18.15
N ILE A 264 7.20 7.74 18.76
CA ILE A 264 8.67 7.67 18.85
C ILE A 264 9.39 7.49 17.50
N HIS A 265 8.70 7.05 16.46
CA HIS A 265 9.23 6.78 15.13
C HIS A 265 8.66 7.70 14.03
N ASN A 266 7.45 8.19 14.22
CA ASN A 266 6.59 8.74 13.18
C ASN A 266 5.90 10.01 13.63
N THR A 267 5.85 10.98 12.73
CA THR A 267 5.13 12.24 12.91
C THR A 267 4.24 12.52 11.71
N VAL A 268 3.01 12.93 11.97
CA VAL A 268 2.13 13.59 11.00
C VAL A 268 1.85 15.00 11.51
N TYR A 269 1.74 15.96 10.60
CA TYR A 269 1.45 17.33 10.98
C TYR A 269 0.56 18.00 9.94
N CYS A 270 -0.06 19.08 10.36
CA CYS A 270 -1.00 19.88 9.61
C CYS A 270 -0.59 21.35 9.75
N ARG A 271 -0.35 22.03 8.64
CA ARG A 271 -0.16 23.49 8.63
C ARG A 271 -1.50 24.20 8.67
N HIS A 272 -1.47 25.48 9.01
CA HIS A 272 -2.63 26.34 8.95
C HIS A 272 -3.26 26.31 7.54
N GLY A 273 -4.56 26.01 7.48
CA GLY A 273 -5.33 25.87 6.23
C GLY A 273 -5.31 24.46 5.62
N GLU A 274 -4.48 23.55 6.11
CA GLU A 274 -4.54 22.13 5.75
C GLU A 274 -5.59 21.39 6.58
N THR A 275 -5.92 20.16 6.20
CA THR A 275 -6.82 19.29 6.95
C THR A 275 -6.15 17.98 7.31
N LEU A 276 -6.22 17.59 8.58
CA LEU A 276 -5.78 16.28 9.05
C LEU A 276 -6.99 15.48 9.56
N ARG A 277 -7.26 14.35 8.92
CA ARG A 277 -8.31 13.42 9.36
C ARG A 277 -7.80 12.56 10.51
N ALA A 278 -8.53 12.61 11.62
CA ALA A 278 -8.37 11.75 12.77
C ALA A 278 -9.55 10.79 12.88
N GLN A 279 -9.30 9.53 13.20
CA GLN A 279 -10.34 8.53 13.43
C GLN A 279 -10.09 7.81 14.74
N TRP A 280 -11.19 7.50 15.43
CA TRP A 280 -11.23 6.56 16.52
C TRP A 280 -12.18 5.43 16.15
N VAL A 281 -11.63 4.25 15.90
CA VAL A 281 -12.38 3.05 15.55
C VAL A 281 -12.35 2.07 16.71
N GLN A 282 -13.52 1.60 17.12
CA GLN A 282 -13.62 0.45 18.03
C GLN A 282 -14.13 -0.76 17.26
N VAL A 283 -13.31 -1.79 17.19
CA VAL A 283 -13.70 -3.11 16.72
C VAL A 283 -14.07 -3.94 17.94
N LEU A 284 -15.36 -4.14 18.12
CA LEU A 284 -15.98 -4.89 19.20
C LEU A 284 -15.66 -6.38 19.04
N PRO A 285 -15.36 -7.10 20.13
CA PRO A 285 -15.16 -8.54 20.10
C PRO A 285 -16.44 -9.28 19.67
N ALA A 286 -16.32 -10.18 18.69
CA ALA A 286 -17.37 -11.12 18.29
C ALA A 286 -16.79 -12.53 18.03
N LYS A 287 -15.93 -12.70 17.00
CA LYS A 287 -15.15 -13.93 16.76
C LYS A 287 -13.72 -13.83 17.26
N GLY A 288 -13.17 -12.62 17.32
CA GLY A 288 -11.84 -12.31 17.83
C GLY A 288 -11.88 -11.55 19.15
N GLY A 289 -10.72 -11.01 19.53
CA GLY A 289 -10.56 -10.22 20.76
C GLY A 289 -10.93 -8.75 20.64
N GLY A 290 -11.35 -8.27 19.45
CA GLY A 290 -11.51 -6.85 19.14
C GLY A 290 -10.23 -6.01 19.27
N PHE A 291 -10.32 -4.74 18.88
CA PHE A 291 -9.25 -3.75 19.08
C PHE A 291 -9.79 -2.32 19.08
N THR A 292 -8.99 -1.39 19.60
CA THR A 292 -9.21 0.05 19.46
C THR A 292 -8.11 0.62 18.58
N ASP A 293 -8.47 1.29 17.50
CA ASP A 293 -7.55 1.97 16.58
C ASP A 293 -7.73 3.48 16.63
N LEU A 294 -6.62 4.19 16.71
CA LEU A 294 -6.52 5.64 16.57
C LEU A 294 -5.68 5.93 15.35
N SER A 295 -6.23 6.63 14.37
CA SER A 295 -5.49 7.04 13.18
C SER A 295 -5.52 8.55 12.98
N PHE A 296 -4.40 9.09 12.51
CA PHE A 296 -4.16 10.49 12.20
C PHE A 296 -3.51 10.52 10.81
N GLY A 297 -4.33 10.57 9.76
CA GLY A 297 -3.88 10.28 8.40
C GLY A 297 -3.17 8.91 8.32
N PRO A 298 -1.90 8.83 7.87
CA PRO A 298 -1.15 7.58 7.77
C PRO A 298 -0.52 7.08 9.08
N LEU A 299 -0.57 7.87 10.17
CA LEU A 299 -0.13 7.44 11.49
C LEU A 299 -1.27 6.68 12.16
N SER A 300 -1.06 5.43 12.54
CA SER A 300 -2.04 4.65 13.29
C SER A 300 -1.43 4.03 14.54
N ASN A 301 -2.27 3.88 15.56
CA ASN A 301 -1.95 3.23 16.82
C ASN A 301 -3.13 2.32 17.20
N ALA A 302 -2.87 1.02 17.18
CA ALA A 302 -3.84 0.00 17.54
C ALA A 302 -3.48 -0.61 18.89
N GLN A 303 -4.48 -0.81 19.73
CA GLN A 303 -4.34 -1.45 21.03
C GLN A 303 -5.47 -2.46 21.25
N SER A 304 -5.27 -3.37 22.20
CA SER A 304 -6.30 -4.33 22.61
C SER A 304 -7.62 -3.63 22.93
N TYR A 305 -8.73 -4.30 22.62
CA TYR A 305 -10.06 -3.74 22.84
C TYR A 305 -10.22 -3.24 24.29
N CYS A 306 -10.73 -2.02 24.40
CA CYS A 306 -11.13 -1.42 25.66
C CYS A 306 -12.53 -0.81 25.47
N PRO A 307 -13.52 -1.14 26.33
CA PRO A 307 -14.83 -0.52 26.26
C PRO A 307 -14.74 1.01 26.28
N ARG A 308 -15.62 1.67 25.55
CA ARG A 308 -15.61 3.13 25.39
C ARG A 308 -15.61 3.87 26.73
N GLU A 309 -16.37 3.36 27.71
CA GLU A 309 -16.48 3.95 29.06
C GLU A 309 -15.14 3.94 29.81
N ARG A 310 -14.21 3.08 29.42
CA ARG A 310 -12.86 2.96 29.97
C ARG A 310 -11.81 3.68 29.12
N CYS A 311 -12.21 4.28 28.00
CA CYS A 311 -11.35 5.03 27.08
C CYS A 311 -11.32 6.54 27.37
N GLY A 312 -11.53 6.97 28.63
CA GLY A 312 -11.64 8.39 28.99
C GLY A 312 -10.43 9.24 28.56
N ALA A 313 -9.21 8.70 28.65
CA ALA A 313 -8.00 9.40 28.19
C ALA A 313 -7.97 9.57 26.66
N ILE A 314 -8.48 8.59 25.90
CA ILE A 314 -8.60 8.67 24.45
C ILE A 314 -9.66 9.70 24.07
N ALA A 315 -10.83 9.65 24.71
CA ALA A 315 -11.89 10.61 24.48
C ALA A 315 -11.38 12.04 24.72
N GLN A 316 -10.71 12.29 25.85
CA GLN A 316 -10.12 13.59 26.15
C GLN A 316 -9.06 14.00 25.12
N PHE A 317 -8.19 13.08 24.69
CA PHE A 317 -7.19 13.37 23.66
C PHE A 317 -7.84 13.76 22.33
N MET A 318 -8.89 13.04 21.91
CA MET A 318 -9.63 13.32 20.69
C MET A 318 -10.45 14.62 20.79
N ASP A 319 -11.01 14.93 21.95
CA ASP A 319 -11.72 16.20 22.19
C ASP A 319 -10.75 17.39 22.05
N ILE A 320 -9.55 17.30 22.62
CA ILE A 320 -8.52 18.33 22.45
C ILE A 320 -8.11 18.43 20.98
N LEU A 321 -7.87 17.31 20.30
CA LEU A 321 -7.51 17.29 18.89
C LEU A 321 -8.59 17.94 18.02
N ALA A 322 -9.88 17.72 18.32
CA ALA A 322 -10.99 18.31 17.58
C ALA A 322 -11.05 19.84 17.67
N THR A 323 -10.35 20.46 18.64
CA THR A 323 -10.20 21.92 18.73
C THR A 323 -9.06 22.47 17.87
N MET A 324 -8.21 21.61 17.32
CA MET A 324 -7.06 22.03 16.52
C MET A 324 -7.49 22.53 15.13
N PRO A 325 -6.88 23.60 14.60
CA PRO A 325 -7.25 24.14 13.29
C PRO A 325 -7.10 23.10 12.17
N GLY A 326 -8.17 22.84 11.41
CA GLY A 326 -8.14 21.87 10.31
C GLY A 326 -8.22 20.40 10.75
N ALA A 327 -8.46 20.10 12.03
CA ALA A 327 -8.74 18.72 12.45
C ALA A 327 -10.14 18.29 11.98
N SER A 328 -10.23 17.10 11.39
CA SER A 328 -11.51 16.43 11.12
C SER A 328 -11.56 15.13 11.90
N PHE A 329 -12.51 14.99 12.82
CA PHE A 329 -12.62 13.83 13.69
C PHE A 329 -13.82 12.95 13.32
N GLN A 330 -13.62 11.64 13.31
CA GLN A 330 -14.69 10.65 13.18
C GLN A 330 -14.54 9.54 14.23
N TYR A 331 -15.65 9.19 14.85
CA TYR A 331 -15.78 8.00 15.68
C TYR A 331 -16.62 6.93 14.97
N SER A 332 -16.23 5.67 15.09
CA SER A 332 -17.04 4.55 14.58
C SER A 332 -16.85 3.27 15.39
N GLU A 333 -17.91 2.46 15.45
CA GLU A 333 -17.91 1.12 16.05
C GLU A 333 -18.25 0.09 14.97
N THR A 334 -17.60 -1.07 15.02
CA THR A 334 -17.89 -2.24 14.18
C THR A 334 -17.57 -3.52 14.95
N TYR A 335 -17.91 -4.70 14.42
CA TYR A 335 -17.56 -6.00 15.01
C TYR A 335 -16.43 -6.66 14.23
N ASP A 336 -15.59 -7.44 14.92
CA ASP A 336 -14.68 -8.34 14.21
C ASP A 336 -15.47 -9.48 13.54
N CYS A 337 -15.25 -9.69 12.24
CA CYS A 337 -16.04 -10.59 11.41
C CYS A 337 -15.32 -11.88 11.03
#